data_AF-A0A1N7IX50-F1
#
_entry.id   AF-A0A1N7IX50-F1
#
_cell.length_a   1.000
_cell.length_b   1.000
_cell.length_c   1.000
_cell.angle_alpha   90.00
_cell.angle_beta   90.00
_cell.angle_gamma   90.00
#
_symmetry.space_group_name_H-M   'P 1'
#
loop_
_entity.id
_entity.type
_entity.pdbx_description
1 polymer ?
#
loop_
_entity_poly.entity_id
_entity_poly.type
_entity_poly.pdbx_seq_one_letter_code
_entity_poly.pdbx_strand_id
1 'polypeptide(L)' 'MSDKITLEGQDYEIAHLSTGGQALAKQIAQVQHHLDERLRMREVLLKARAAYLAELRAEVVKQQSGVDLSRLLDDF' A
#
# COMPACT_ATOMS: atom_id res chain seq x y z
N MET A 1 2.82 -4.75 -33.57
CA MET A 1 2.51 -4.87 -32.14
C MET A 1 1.85 -3.56 -31.73
N SER A 2 0.65 -3.62 -31.15
CA SER A 2 -0.08 -2.41 -30.72
C SER A 2 0.53 -1.93 -29.41
N ASP A 3 1.26 -0.82 -29.46
CA ASP A 3 1.79 -0.17 -28.27
C ASP A 3 0.62 0.52 -27.56
N LYS A 4 0.26 -0.02 -26.39
CA LYS A 4 -0.79 0.50 -25.51
C LYS A 4 -0.19 0.93 -24.18
N ILE A 5 -0.78 1.96 -23.58
CA ILE A 5 -0.52 2.33 -22.18
C ILE A 5 -1.83 2.28 -21.42
N THR A 6 -1.77 1.88 -20.15
CA THR A 6 -2.92 1.98 -19.25
C THR A 6 -2.71 3.22 -18.37
N LEU A 7 -3.61 4.18 -18.45
CA LEU A 7 -3.65 5.36 -17.59
C LEU A 7 -4.98 5.38 -16.88
N GLU A 8 -4.98 5.51 -15.55
CA GLU A 8 -6.20 5.56 -14.73
C GLU A 8 -7.16 4.36 -14.97
N GLY A 9 -6.60 3.20 -15.32
CA GLY A 9 -7.37 1.98 -15.60
C GLY A 9 -7.99 1.92 -17.01
N GLN A 10 -7.71 2.91 -17.86
CA GLN A 10 -8.13 2.94 -19.25
C GLN A 10 -6.95 2.70 -20.18
N ASP A 11 -7.16 1.83 -21.18
CA ASP A 11 -6.14 1.54 -22.19
C ASP A 11 -6.19 2.54 -23.34
N TYR A 12 -5.04 3.12 -23.66
CA TYR A 12 -4.85 4.06 -24.75
C TYR A 12 -3.87 3.50 -25.78
N GLU A 13 -4.23 3.58 -27.06
CA GLU A 13 -3.32 3.25 -28.16
C GLU A 13 -2.38 4.43 -28.43
N ILE A 14 -1.08 4.19 -28.33
CA ILE A 14 -0.06 5.24 -28.47
C ILE A 14 0.72 5.14 -29.79
N ALA A 15 0.41 4.12 -30.62
CA ALA A 15 1.06 3.90 -31.90
C ALA A 15 0.90 5.10 -32.87
N HIS A 16 -0.19 5.87 -32.74
CA HIS A 16 -0.46 7.04 -33.57
C HIS A 16 0.13 8.35 -33.05
N LEU A 17 0.74 8.35 -31.86
CA LEU A 17 1.38 9.54 -31.30
C LEU A 17 2.69 9.85 -32.04
N SER A 18 3.08 11.13 -32.01
CA SER A 18 4.43 11.52 -32.40
C SER A 18 5.48 10.82 -31.54
N THR A 19 6.73 10.75 -32.00
CA THR A 19 7.84 10.16 -31.23
C THR A 19 7.96 10.78 -29.83
N GLY A 20 7.73 12.10 -29.72
CA GLY A 20 7.69 12.80 -28.44
C GLY A 20 6.51 12.39 -27.56
N GLY A 21 5.33 12.20 -28.15
CA GLY A 21 4.14 11.71 -27.45
C GLY A 21 4.32 10.28 -26.94
N GLN A 22 4.93 9.39 -27.72
CA GLN A 22 5.26 8.03 -27.30
C GLN A 22 6.28 8.01 -26.16
N ALA A 23 7.29 8.89 -26.20
CA ALA A 23 8.27 9.01 -25.12
C ALA A 23 7.61 9.50 -23.81
N LEU A 24 6.75 10.52 -23.89
CA LEU A 24 6.01 11.04 -22.75
C LEU A 24 5.06 9.98 -22.16
N ALA A 25 4.33 9.26 -23.02
CA ALA A 25 3.47 8.14 -22.63
C ALA A 25 4.22 7.09 -21.80
N LYS A 26 5.42 6.70 -22.23
CA LYS A 26 6.28 5.77 -21.48
C LYS A 26 6.72 6.33 -20.13
N GLN A 27 7.09 7.61 -20.07
CA GLN A 27 7.46 8.26 -18.80
C GLN A 27 6.29 8.31 -17.83
N ILE A 28 5.09 8.67 -18.28
CA ILE A 28 3.89 8.69 -17.44
C ILE A 28 3.61 7.29 -16.90
N ALA A 29 3.63 6.26 -17.75
CA ALA A 29 3.41 4.87 -17.31
C ALA A 29 4.43 4.45 -16.23
N GLN A 30 5.70 4.83 -16.38
CA GLN A 30 6.73 4.55 -15.38
C GLN A 30 6.47 5.28 -14.04
N VAL A 31 6.12 6.57 -14.09
CA VAL A 31 5.81 7.34 -12.88
C VAL A 31 4.58 6.77 -12.17
N GLN A 32 3.55 6.38 -12.92
CA GLN A 32 2.35 5.77 -12.38
C GLN A 32 2.65 4.44 -11.68
N HIS A 33 3.47 3.59 -12.30
CA HIS A 33 3.93 2.35 -11.68
C HIS A 33 4.64 2.60 -10.35
N HIS A 34 5.57 3.56 -10.31
CA HIS A 34 6.25 3.91 -9.07
C HIS A 34 5.31 4.50 -8.02
N LEU A 35 4.32 5.29 -8.42
CA LEU A 35 3.32 5.80 -7.49
C LEU A 35 2.52 4.66 -6.86
N ASP A 36 2.08 3.69 -7.66
CA ASP A 36 1.32 2.52 -7.18
C ASP A 36 2.15 1.69 -6.19
N GLU A 37 3.44 1.47 -6.48
CA GLU A 37 4.36 0.78 -5.56
C GLU A 37 4.45 1.51 -4.21
N ARG A 38 4.57 2.84 -4.23
CA ARG A 38 4.67 3.66 -3.01
C ARG A 38 3.37 3.67 -2.22
N LEU A 39 2.23 3.70 -2.89
CA LEU A 39 0.91 3.63 -2.25
C LEU A 39 0.70 2.27 -1.56
N ARG A 40 1.02 1.16 -2.24
CA ARG A 40 0.96 -0.18 -1.63
C ARG A 40 1.87 -0.28 -0.40
N MET A 41 3.11 0.23 -0.49
CA MET A 41 4.02 0.25 0.65
C MET A 41 3.46 1.07 1.83
N ARG A 42 2.86 2.23 1.54
CA ARG A 42 2.21 3.05 2.57
C ARG A 42 1.08 2.29 3.26
N GLU A 43 0.25 1.54 2.52
CA GLU A 43 -0.81 0.73 3.12
C GLU A 43 -0.27 -0.35 4.04
N VAL A 44 0.81 -1.04 3.65
CA VAL A 44 1.49 -2.03 4.49
C VAL A 44 2.00 -1.39 5.78
N LEU A 45 2.66 -0.22 5.68
CA LEU A 45 3.18 0.49 6.84
C LEU A 45 2.07 0.98 7.79
N LEU A 46 0.94 1.44 7.25
CA LEU A 46 -0.21 1.84 8.06
C LEU A 46 -0.79 0.66 8.84
N LYS A 47 -0.91 -0.50 8.20
CA LYS A 47 -1.35 -1.75 8.86
C LYS A 47 -0.38 -2.17 9.96
N ALA A 48 0.92 -2.16 9.67
CA ALA A 48 1.96 -2.49 10.66
C ALA A 48 1.94 -1.52 11.86
N ARG A 49 1.80 -0.22 11.61
CA ARG A 49 1.67 0.79 12.67
C ARG A 49 0.43 0.57 13.54
N ALA A 50 -0.70 0.22 12.92
CA ALA A 50 -1.94 -0.05 13.66
C ALA A 50 -1.80 -1.28 14.56
N ALA A 51 -1.20 -2.37 14.05
CA ALA A 51 -0.92 -3.57 14.82
C ALA A 51 0.01 -3.28 16.00
N TYR A 52 1.13 -2.59 15.76
CA TYR A 52 2.07 -2.19 16.80
C TYR A 52 1.42 -1.35 17.91
N LEU A 53 0.57 -0.38 17.55
CA LEU A 53 -0.16 0.42 18.53
C LEU A 53 -1.17 -0.41 19.34
N ALA A 54 -1.80 -1.41 18.74
CA ALA A 54 -2.71 -2.30 19.45
C ALA A 54 -1.96 -3.17 20.46
N GLU A 55 -0.83 -3.76 20.07
CA GLU A 55 0.04 -4.52 20.95
C GLU A 55 0.57 -3.67 22.11
N LEU A 56 1.06 -2.46 21.83
CA LEU A 56 1.56 -1.56 22.85
C LEU A 56 0.47 -1.18 23.87
N ARG A 57 -0.76 -0.93 23.41
CA ARG A 57 -1.90 -0.64 24.31
C ARG A 57 -2.24 -1.84 25.18
N ALA A 58 -2.22 -3.05 24.63
CA ALA A 58 -2.46 -4.27 25.39
C ALA A 58 -1.39 -4.45 26.48
N GLU A 59 -0.12 -4.23 26.15
CA GLU A 59 1.00 -4.32 27.08
C GLU A 59 0.89 -3.27 28.21
N VAL A 60 0.57 -2.02 27.88
CA VAL A 60 0.36 -0.96 28.88
C VAL A 60 -0.79 -1.30 29.82
N VAL A 61 -1.92 -1.79 29.29
CA VAL A 61 -3.07 -2.20 30.12
C VAL A 61 -2.68 -3.37 31.03
N LYS A 62 -1.96 -4.38 30.52
CA LYS A 62 -1.46 -5.51 31.30
C LYS A 62 -0.54 -5.06 32.44
N GLN A 63 0.37 -4.10 32.18
CA GLN A 63 1.27 -3.56 33.19
C GLN A 63 0.55 -2.69 34.23
N GLN A 64 -0.41 -1.86 33.81
CA GLN A 64 -1.16 -0.96 34.71
C GLN A 64 -2.22 -1.69 35.56
N SER A 65 -2.86 -2.73 35.02
CA SER A 65 -3.87 -3.49 35.75
C SER A 65 -3.25 -4.42 36.81
N GLY A 66 -1.97 -4.78 36.67
CA GLY A 66 -1.30 -5.77 37.51
C GLY A 66 -1.87 -7.19 37.39
N VAL A 67 -2.86 -7.39 36.49
CA VAL A 67 -3.57 -8.65 36.28
C VAL A 67 -3.28 -9.13 34.87
N ASP A 68 -2.65 -10.30 34.78
CA ASP A 68 -2.41 -10.98 33.51
C ASP A 68 -3.72 -11.59 32.99
N LEU A 69 -4.52 -10.77 32.30
CA LEU A 69 -5.81 -11.17 31.72
C LEU A 69 -5.69 -12.31 30.70
N SER A 70 -4.48 -12.56 30.16
CA SER A 70 -4.21 -13.72 29.32
C SER A 70 -4.56 -15.03 30.02
N ARG A 71 -4.30 -15.15 31.33
CA ARG A 71 -4.62 -16.35 32.13
C ARG A 71 -6.09 -16.51 32.46
N LEU A 72 -6.86 -15.42 32.48
CA LEU A 72 -8.30 -15.44 32.77
C LEU A 72 -9.12 -15.84 31.55
N LEU A 73 -8.54 -15.73 30.35
CA LEU A 73 -9.16 -16.07 29.08
C LEU A 73 -8.77 -17.48 28.58
N ASP A 74 -7.78 -18.13 29.19
CA ASP A 74 -7.39 -19.52 28.89
C ASP A 74 -8.34 -20.57 29.52
N ASP A 75 -9.19 -20.17 30.48
CA ASP A 75 -10.19 -21.04 31.14
C ASP A 75 -11.59 -21.02 30.45
N PHE A 76 -11.69 -20.42 29.25
CA PHE A 76 -12.89 -20.42 28.39
C PHE A 76 -12.57 -20.95 26.99
#